data_AF-A0A2P4YW84-F1
#
_entry.id   AF-A0A2P4YW84-F1
#
_cell.length_a   1.000
_cell.length_b   1.000
_cell.length_c   1.000
_cell.angle_alpha   90.00
_cell.angle_beta   90.00
_cell.angle_gamma   90.00
#
_symmetry.space_group_name_H-M   'P 1'
#
loop_
_entity.id
_entity.type
_entity.pdbx_description
1 polymer ?
#
loop_
_entity_poly.entity_id
_entity_poly.type
_entity_poly.pdbx_seq_one_letter_code
_entity_poly.pdbx_strand_id
1 'polypeptide(L)'
;MVESSDFPQILDQFPLFEHEGTKTKMIGLIFSNKIQFVLSEAETFGSVLHVSTDQAGIIYDVEVLLGDRNDEISQLYARKLLELFRKSTLLNI
;
A
#
# COMPACT_ATOMS: atom_id res chain seq x y z
N MET A 1 20.57 -10.56 -23.55
CA MET A 1 19.69 -11.11 -22.49
C MET A 1 19.63 -10.04 -21.42
N VAL A 2 18.45 -9.46 -21.18
CA VAL A 2 18.29 -8.46 -20.11
C VAL A 2 18.07 -9.27 -18.84
N GLU A 3 19.03 -9.21 -17.91
CA GLU A 3 18.82 -9.70 -16.55
C GLU A 3 17.61 -8.95 -15.99
N SER A 4 16.49 -9.65 -15.81
CA SER A 4 15.35 -9.10 -15.08
C SER A 4 15.82 -8.89 -13.65
N SER A 5 16.19 -7.67 -13.29
CA SER A 5 16.54 -7.38 -11.91
C SER A 5 15.31 -7.66 -11.06
N ASP A 6 15.40 -8.62 -10.13
CA ASP A 6 14.39 -8.88 -9.09
C ASP A 6 14.20 -7.69 -8.12
N PHE A 7 14.81 -6.55 -8.43
CA PHE A 7 14.66 -5.33 -7.66
C PHE A 7 13.27 -4.71 -7.92
N PRO A 8 12.54 -4.34 -6.84
CA PRO A 8 11.27 -3.69 -6.99
C PRO A 8 11.43 -2.41 -7.79
N GLN A 9 10.47 -2.14 -8.67
CA GLN A 9 10.33 -0.81 -9.22
C GLN A 9 9.88 0.10 -8.06
N ILE A 10 10.83 0.90 -7.56
CA ILE A 10 10.55 1.90 -6.53
C ILE A 10 9.86 3.07 -7.23
N LEU A 11 8.57 3.25 -6.96
CA LEU A 11 7.87 4.48 -7.33
C LEU A 11 8.11 5.50 -6.20
N ASP A 12 9.34 6.03 -6.12
CA ASP A 12 9.69 7.16 -5.22
C ASP A 12 9.17 8.49 -5.79
N GLN A 13 8.00 8.45 -6.42
CA GLN A 13 7.39 9.58 -7.12
C GLN A 13 6.32 10.28 -6.29
N PHE A 14 6.05 9.80 -5.08
CA PHE A 14 5.05 10.43 -4.22
C PHE A 14 5.71 11.57 -3.44
N PRO A 15 5.36 12.84 -3.73
CA PRO A 15 5.89 13.97 -2.99
C PRO A 15 5.48 13.85 -1.51
N LEU A 16 6.33 14.38 -0.63
CA LEU A 16 5.93 14.61 0.76
C LEU A 16 4.70 15.55 0.75
N PHE A 17 3.60 15.12 1.36
CA PHE A 17 2.38 15.93 1.43
C PHE A 17 2.05 16.25 2.87
N GLU A 18 1.48 17.44 3.09
CA GLU A 18 0.98 17.85 4.40
C GLU A 18 -0.53 17.62 4.43
N HIS A 19 -0.98 16.79 5.37
CA HIS A 19 -2.38 16.51 5.60
C HIS A 19 -2.69 16.78 7.07
N GLU A 20 -3.65 17.67 7.33
CA GLU A 20 -4.09 18.04 8.70
C GLU A 20 -2.94 18.47 9.64
N GLY A 21 -1.91 19.14 9.09
CA GLY A 21 -0.74 19.59 9.87
C GLY A 21 0.32 18.50 10.09
N THR A 22 0.11 17.30 9.56
CA THR A 22 1.07 16.18 9.62
C THR A 22 1.76 16.01 8.27
N LYS A 23 3.08 15.89 8.30
CA LYS A 23 3.88 15.55 7.12
C LYS A 23 3.83 14.05 6.90
N THR A 24 3.25 13.65 5.77
CA THR A 24 3.07 12.26 5.39
C THR A 24 3.92 11.96 4.15
N LYS A 25 4.72 10.89 4.23
CA LYS A 25 5.44 10.31 3.10
C LYS A 25 4.73 9.04 2.66
N MET A 26 4.42 8.92 1.37
CA MET A 26 3.93 7.69 0.77
C MET A 26 5.01 7.08 -0.12
N ILE A 27 5.15 5.76 -0.13
CA ILE A 27 6.05 5.04 -1.02
C ILE A 27 5.29 3.84 -1.58
N GLY A 28 5.30 3.67 -2.90
CA GLY A 28 4.78 2.49 -3.59
C GLY A 28 5.91 1.64 -4.15
N LEU A 29 5.95 0.36 -3.81
CA LEU A 29 6.91 -0.62 -4.31
C LEU A 29 6.16 -1.71 -5.08
N ILE A 30 6.53 -1.94 -6.33
CA ILE A 30 5.92 -2.98 -7.16
C ILE A 30 6.92 -4.12 -7.31
N PHE A 31 6.48 -5.32 -6.92
CA PHE A 31 7.18 -6.59 -7.13
C PHE A 31 6.39 -7.45 -8.11
N SER A 32 7.03 -8.50 -8.63
CA SER A 32 6.39 -9.44 -9.56
C SER A 32 5.14 -10.14 -9.00
N ASN A 33 5.05 -10.30 -7.68
CA ASN A 33 3.99 -11.03 -7.00
C ASN A 33 3.20 -10.22 -5.96
N LYS A 34 3.55 -8.96 -5.71
CA LYS A 34 2.89 -8.10 -4.72
C LYS A 34 3.12 -6.61 -4.99
N ILE A 35 2.25 -5.80 -4.43
CA ILE A 35 2.44 -4.35 -4.32
C ILE A 35 2.52 -4.01 -2.85
N GLN A 36 3.51 -3.21 -2.46
CA GLN A 36 3.67 -2.73 -1.09
C GLN A 36 3.51 -1.22 -1.06
N PHE A 37 2.59 -0.75 -0.21
CA PHE A 37 2.41 0.66 0.09
C PHE A 37 2.92 0.94 1.49
N VAL A 38 3.71 2.00 1.64
CA VAL A 38 4.21 2.49 2.92
C VAL A 38 3.70 3.91 3.08
N LEU A 39 2.93 4.15 4.15
CA LEU A 39 2.57 5.50 4.59
C LEU A 39 3.32 5.74 5.89
N SER A 40 4.12 6.79 5.94
CA SER A 40 4.89 7.17 7.13
C SER A 40 4.56 8.59 7.53
N GLU A 41 4.12 8.72 8.78
CA GLU A 41 3.86 9.98 9.46
C GLU A 41 4.82 10.07 10.64
N ALA A 42 5.48 11.22 10.77
CA ALA A 42 6.38 11.53 11.89
C ALA A 42 7.47 10.46 12.18
N GLU A 43 7.97 9.77 11.15
CA GLU A 43 9.02 8.72 11.23
C GLU A 43 8.65 7.52 12.12
N THR A 44 7.36 7.28 12.35
CA THR A 44 6.89 6.09 13.06
C THR A 44 6.69 4.91 12.10
N PHE A 45 6.91 3.68 12.59
CA PHE A 45 6.76 2.44 11.80
C PHE A 45 5.30 1.99 11.67
N GLY A 46 4.41 2.45 12.56
CA GLY A 46 2.97 2.18 12.52
C GLY A 46 2.61 0.69 12.59
N SER A 47 1.55 0.33 11.88
CA SER A 47 1.04 -1.05 11.73
C SER A 47 1.42 -1.61 10.35
N VAL A 48 1.63 -2.93 10.28
CA VAL A 48 1.83 -3.64 9.01
C VAL A 48 0.62 -4.50 8.75
N LEU A 49 -0.06 -4.22 7.64
CA LEU A 49 -1.23 -4.97 7.21
C LEU A 49 -0.92 -5.69 5.89
N HIS A 50 -1.31 -6.95 5.82
CA HIS A 50 -1.28 -7.75 4.60
C HIS A 50 -2.69 -7.86 4.04
N VAL A 51 -2.85 -7.51 2.77
CA VAL A 51 -4.15 -7.56 2.09
C VAL A 51 -4.07 -8.57 0.96
N SER A 52 -4.93 -9.57 1.00
CA SER A 52 -4.98 -10.62 -0.01
C SER A 52 -6.09 -10.37 -1.01
N THR A 53 -5.76 -10.51 -2.30
CA THR A 53 -6.69 -10.34 -3.42
C THR A 53 -6.75 -11.58 -4.29
N ASP A 54 -7.91 -11.85 -4.89
CA ASP A 54 -8.02 -12.87 -5.92
C ASP A 54 -7.44 -12.40 -7.27
N GLN A 55 -7.56 -13.24 -8.31
CA GLN A 55 -7.09 -12.91 -9.67
C GLN A 55 -7.84 -11.73 -10.30
N ALA A 56 -9.06 -11.42 -9.86
CA ALA A 56 -9.82 -10.25 -10.29
C ALA A 56 -9.48 -9.00 -9.47
N GLY A 57 -8.54 -9.09 -8.53
CA GLY A 57 -8.16 -8.01 -7.63
C GLY A 57 -9.26 -7.69 -6.61
N ILE A 58 -10.13 -8.65 -6.29
CA ILE A 58 -11.14 -8.52 -5.22
C ILE A 58 -10.46 -8.85 -3.89
N ILE A 59 -10.57 -7.94 -2.93
CA ILE A 59 -10.00 -8.10 -1.59
C ILE A 59 -10.89 -9.05 -0.79
N TYR A 60 -10.35 -10.21 -0.42
CA TYR A 60 -11.07 -11.18 0.42
C TYR A 60 -10.57 -11.20 1.87
N ASP A 61 -9.33 -10.77 2.13
CA ASP A 61 -8.74 -10.83 3.46
C ASP A 61 -7.83 -9.65 3.77
N VAL A 62 -7.81 -9.24 5.05
CA VAL A 62 -6.88 -8.24 5.59
C VAL A 62 -6.40 -8.72 6.95
N GLU A 63 -5.11 -9.01 7.04
CA GLU A 63 -4.45 -9.50 8.24
C GLU A 63 -3.50 -8.43 8.80
N VAL A 64 -3.55 -8.19 10.11
CA VAL A 64 -2.57 -7.34 10.79
C VAL A 64 -1.36 -8.19 11.18
N LEU A 65 -0.24 -7.98 10.48
CA LEU A 65 1.03 -8.67 10.74
C LEU A 65 1.80 -8.06 11.92
N LEU A 66 1.71 -6.74 12.07
CA LEU A 66 2.33 -5.97 13.17
C LEU A 66 1.39 -4.86 13.61
N GLY A 67 1.21 -4.69 14.93
CA GLY A 67 0.31 -3.70 15.51
C GLY A 67 -0.82 -4.35 16.32
N ASP A 68 -1.86 -3.57 16.62
CA ASP A 68 -3.07 -4.08 17.27
C ASP A 68 -3.91 -4.90 16.29
N ARG A 69 -4.12 -6.18 16.60
CA ARG A 69 -4.86 -7.12 15.74
C ARG A 69 -6.35 -6.82 15.66
N ASN A 70 -6.89 -6.12 16.65
CA ASN A 70 -8.29 -5.72 16.70
C ASN A 70 -8.53 -4.31 16.13
N ASP A 71 -7.52 -3.72 15.47
CA ASP A 71 -7.66 -2.42 14.82
C ASP A 71 -8.49 -2.53 13.53
N GLU A 72 -9.81 -2.60 13.70
CA GLU A 72 -10.79 -2.66 12.62
C GLU A 72 -10.73 -1.42 11.70
N ILE A 73 -10.31 -0.26 12.24
CA ILE A 73 -10.22 0.99 11.49
C ILE A 73 -9.09 0.91 10.47
N SER A 74 -7.89 0.50 10.91
CA SER A 74 -6.76 0.32 10.00
C SER A 74 -7.05 -0.75 8.94
N GLN A 75 -7.74 -1.83 9.31
CA GLN A 75 -8.16 -2.86 8.36
C GLN A 75 -9.12 -2.30 7.31
N LEU A 76 -10.14 -1.53 7.72
CA LEU A 76 -11.09 -0.89 6.81
C LEU A 76 -10.39 0.13 5.90
N TYR A 77 -9.47 0.94 6.45
CA TYR A 77 -8.70 1.92 5.70
C TYR A 77 -7.85 1.26 4.62
N ALA A 78 -7.13 0.18 4.95
CA ALA A 78 -6.33 -0.58 3.99
C ALA A 78 -7.19 -1.12 2.82
N ARG A 79 -8.40 -1.64 3.12
CA ARG A 79 -9.34 -2.08 2.07
C ARG A 79 -9.71 -0.92 1.14
N LYS A 80 -10.09 0.22 1.70
CA LYS A 80 -10.53 1.39 0.92
C LYS A 80 -9.43 1.96 0.06
N LEU A 81 -8.20 2.04 0.57
CA LEU A 81 -7.05 2.54 -0.16
C LEU A 81 -6.76 1.67 -1.40
N LEU A 82 -6.79 0.35 -1.25
CA LEU A 82 -6.57 -0.58 -2.36
C LEU A 82 -7.73 -0.59 -3.35
N GLU A 83 -8.98 -0.46 -2.90
CA GLU A 83 -10.14 -0.27 -3.78
C GLU A 83 -9.99 0.98 -4.65
N LEU A 84 -9.50 2.09 -4.07
CA LEU A 84 -9.24 3.34 -4.79
C LEU A 84 -8.11 3.16 -5.81
N PHE A 85 -7.00 2.54 -5.42
CA PHE A 85 -5.88 2.27 -6.33
C PHE A 85 -6.31 1.43 -7.54
N ARG A 86 -7.16 0.42 -7.33
CA ARG A 86 -7.72 -0.39 -8.42
C ARG A 86 -8.59 0.45 -9.36
N LYS A 87 -9.48 1.29 -8.81
CA LYS A 87 -10.33 2.17 -9.62
C LYS A 87 -9.54 3.20 -10.40
N SER A 88 -8.49 3.79 -9.82
CA SER A 88 -7.63 4.74 -10.54
C SER A 88 -6.82 4.07 -11.65
N THR A 89 -6.40 2.81 -11.43
CA THR A 89 -5.70 2.02 -12.47
C THR A 89 -6.64 1.71 -13.65
N LEU A 90 -7.92 1.40 -13.37
CA LEU A 90 -8.95 1.20 -14.39
C LEU A 90 -9.33 2.49 -15.14
N LEU A 91 -9.00 3.67 -14.61
CA LEU A 91 -9.30 4.97 -15.22
C LEU A 91 -8.15 5.51 -16.10
N ASN A 92 -6.98 4.86 -16.10
CA ASN A 92 -5.77 5.30 -16.81
C ASN A 92 -5.14 4.21 -17.71
N ILE A 93 -5.97 3.31 -18.27
CA ILE A 93 -5.62 2.46 -19.42
C ILE A 93 -6.73 2.58 -20.47
#